data_AF-M7WJ14-F1
#
_entry.id   AF-M7WJ14-F1
#
_cell.length_a   1.000
_cell.length_b   1.000
_cell.length_c   1.000
_cell.angle_alpha   90.00
_cell.angle_beta   90.00
_cell.angle_gamma   90.00
#
_symmetry.space_group_name_H-M   'P 1'
#
loop_
_entity.id
_entity.type
_entity.pdbx_description
1 polymer ?
#
loop_
_entity_poly.entity_id
_entity_poly.type
_entity_poly.pdbx_seq_one_letter_code
_entity_poly.pdbx_strand_id
1 'polypeptide(L)'
;MSAEKYNIPNLSNLNDYQRKAIYNALNEDISLVIGPPGTGKTTVAVSIAQYLIYNKRRFYNINRGEKKLLVCASSNNAVDVICSKLIEKVFQQLE
;
A
#
# COMPACT_ATOMS: atom_id res chain seq x y z
N MET A 1 -5.82 1.09 -18.07
CA MET A 1 -4.99 2.04 -17.30
C MET A 1 -4.64 1.37 -15.99
N SER A 2 -3.42 0.83 -15.91
CA SER A 2 -2.99 -0.20 -14.95
C SER A 2 -2.14 0.41 -13.83
N ALA A 3 -2.08 -0.29 -12.69
CA ALA A 3 -1.18 0.03 -11.58
C ALA A 3 0.31 -0.07 -11.94
N GLU A 4 0.66 -0.48 -13.17
CA GLU A 4 2.03 -0.57 -13.71
C GLU A 4 2.74 0.79 -13.76
N LYS A 5 1.97 1.89 -13.76
CA LYS A 5 2.52 3.25 -13.59
C LYS A 5 3.19 3.44 -12.22
N TYR A 6 2.82 2.63 -11.23
CA TYR A 6 3.34 2.70 -9.88
C TYR A 6 4.38 1.61 -9.66
N ASN A 7 5.58 2.00 -9.24
CA ASN A 7 6.64 1.07 -8.88
C ASN A 7 6.33 0.40 -7.52
N ILE A 8 5.28 -0.42 -7.50
CA ILE A 8 4.81 -1.15 -6.33
C ILE A 8 5.65 -2.43 -6.21
N PRO A 9 6.26 -2.71 -5.05
CA PRO A 9 6.98 -3.96 -4.82
C PRO A 9 6.09 -5.17 -5.11
N ASN A 10 6.59 -6.15 -5.87
CA ASN A 10 5.90 -7.39 -6.21
C ASN A 10 4.54 -7.20 -6.92
N LEU A 11 4.41 -6.15 -7.75
CA LEU A 11 3.20 -5.88 -8.54
C LEU A 11 2.78 -7.07 -9.41
N SER A 12 3.74 -7.84 -9.93
CA SER A 12 3.53 -9.05 -10.73
C SER A 12 2.67 -10.10 -10.02
N ASN A 13 2.77 -10.20 -8.69
CA ASN A 13 2.07 -11.19 -7.88
C ASN A 13 0.62 -10.77 -7.55
N LEU A 14 0.20 -9.57 -7.94
CA LEU A 14 -1.15 -9.06 -7.70
C LEU A 14 -2.03 -9.35 -8.92
N ASN A 15 -3.27 -9.79 -8.65
CA ASN A 15 -4.27 -9.95 -9.70
C ASN A 15 -4.86 -8.60 -10.14
N ASP A 16 -5.61 -8.60 -11.23
CA ASP A 16 -6.15 -7.38 -11.85
C ASP A 16 -7.06 -6.58 -10.91
N TYR A 17 -7.88 -7.27 -10.10
CA TYR A 17 -8.77 -6.62 -9.14
C TYR A 17 -8.00 -5.90 -8.04
N GLN A 18 -6.94 -6.51 -7.52
CA GLN A 18 -6.05 -5.91 -6.52
C GLN A 18 -5.29 -4.72 -7.11
N ARG A 19 -4.74 -4.86 -8.33
CA ARG A 19 -4.08 -3.76 -9.05
C ARG A 19 -5.03 -2.57 -9.25
N LYS A 20 -6.27 -2.83 -9.67
CA LYS A 20 -7.29 -1.79 -9.83
C LYS A 20 -7.65 -1.12 -8.51
N ALA A 21 -7.79 -1.88 -7.42
CA ALA A 21 -8.05 -1.32 -6.09
C ALA A 21 -6.92 -0.40 -5.61
N ILE A 22 -5.66 -0.80 -5.81
CA ILE A 22 -4.49 0.02 -5.48
C ILE A 22 -4.45 1.29 -6.34
N TYR A 23 -4.66 1.14 -7.65
CA TYR A 23 -4.71 2.29 -8.55
C TYR A 23 -5.75 3.31 -8.10
N ASN A 24 -6.99 2.88 -7.82
CA ASN A 24 -8.04 3.77 -7.35
C ASN A 24 -7.65 4.45 -6.02
N ALA A 25 -7.15 3.67 -5.05
CA ALA A 25 -6.75 4.19 -3.74
C ALA A 25 -5.62 5.22 -3.77
N LEU A 26 -4.77 5.21 -4.81
CA LEU A 26 -3.69 6.18 -4.98
C LEU A 26 -4.07 7.42 -5.78
N ASN A 27 -5.23 7.42 -6.44
CA ASN A 27 -5.68 8.54 -7.28
C ASN A 27 -6.90 9.28 -6.71
N GLU A 28 -7.58 8.72 -5.72
CA GLU A 28 -8.74 9.32 -5.07
C GLU A 28 -8.40 9.77 -3.65
N ASP A 29 -8.97 10.89 -3.19
CA ASP A 29 -8.77 11.40 -1.83
C ASP A 29 -9.32 10.43 -0.76
N ILE A 30 -10.39 9.72 -1.10
CA ILE A 30 -11.04 8.70 -0.26
C ILE A 30 -11.30 7.48 -1.12
N SER A 31 -10.96 6.30 -0.60
CA SER A 31 -11.17 5.04 -1.29
C SER A 31 -11.61 3.94 -0.33
N LEU A 32 -12.48 3.06 -0.83
CA LEU A 32 -13.00 1.91 -0.10
C LEU A 32 -12.63 0.61 -0.84
N VAL A 33 -11.83 -0.24 -0.20
CA VAL A 33 -11.42 -1.54 -0.73
C VAL A 33 -12.28 -2.64 -0.08
N ILE A 34 -13.12 -3.29 -0.89
CA ILE A 34 -14.05 -4.35 -0.44
C ILE A 34 -13.65 -5.68 -1.07
N GLY A 35 -13.75 -6.76 -0.30
CA GLY A 35 -13.63 -8.11 -0.83
C GLY A 35 -14.02 -9.19 0.17
N PRO A 36 -14.47 -10.38 -0.29
CA PRO A 36 -14.70 -11.56 0.54
C PRO A 36 -13.51 -11.95 1.45
N PRO A 37 -13.69 -12.82 2.46
CA PRO A 37 -12.57 -13.37 3.22
C PRO A 37 -11.56 -14.05 2.28
N GLY A 38 -10.26 -13.90 2.56
CA GLY A 38 -9.19 -14.49 1.74
C GLY A 38 -8.79 -13.75 0.47
N THR A 39 -9.48 -12.66 0.06
CA THR A 39 -9.18 -11.97 -1.22
C THR A 39 -7.97 -11.04 -1.23
N GLY A 40 -7.14 -11.08 -0.18
CA GLY A 40 -5.91 -10.30 -0.12
C GLY A 40 -6.11 -8.79 0.15
N LYS A 41 -7.19 -8.40 0.86
CA LYS A 41 -7.40 -7.01 1.32
C LYS A 41 -6.17 -6.45 2.06
N THR A 42 -5.58 -7.25 2.95
CA THR A 42 -4.34 -6.88 3.66
C THR A 42 -3.18 -6.68 2.70
N THR A 43 -3.07 -7.51 1.66
CA THR A 43 -2.04 -7.35 0.62
C THR A 43 -2.21 -6.02 -0.12
N VAL A 44 -3.44 -5.65 -0.48
CA VAL A 44 -3.76 -4.35 -1.10
C VAL A 44 -3.37 -3.19 -0.18
N ALA A 45 -3.78 -3.22 1.09
CA ALA A 45 -3.46 -2.18 2.07
C ALA A 45 -1.94 -2.02 2.26
N VAL A 46 -1.20 -3.12 2.37
CA VAL A 46 0.26 -3.13 2.48
C VAL A 46 0.90 -2.54 1.22
N SER A 47 0.45 -2.93 0.03
CA SER A 47 0.99 -2.40 -1.23
C SER A 47 0.76 -0.88 -1.38
N ILE A 48 -0.40 -0.36 -0.96
CA ILE A 48 -0.67 1.08 -0.93
C ILE A 48 0.29 1.78 0.04
N ALA A 49 0.38 1.27 1.27
CA ALA A 49 1.25 1.85 2.30
C ALA A 49 2.72 1.89 1.85
N GLN A 50 3.21 0.80 1.25
CA GLN A 50 4.57 0.74 0.69
C GLN A 50 4.78 1.81 -0.37
N TYR A 51 3.89 1.89 -1.35
CA TYR A 51 4.02 2.88 -2.40
C TYR A 51 4.09 4.31 -1.84
N LEU A 52 3.24 4.64 -0.85
CA LEU A 52 3.25 5.95 -0.18
C LEU A 52 4.54 6.21 0.62
N ILE A 53 5.08 5.19 1.29
CA ILE A 53 6.34 5.27 2.05
C ILE A 53 7.53 5.58 1.12
N TYR A 54 7.58 4.94 -0.06
CA TYR A 54 8.68 5.13 -1.01
C TYR A 54 8.52 6.37 -1.90
N ASN A 55 7.29 6.80 -2.16
CA ASN A 55 6.99 7.89 -3.09
C ASN A 55 6.53 9.17 -2.36
N LYS A 56 6.97 9.39 -1.11
CA LYS A 56 6.59 10.55 -0.29
C LYS A 56 6.69 11.89 -1.04
N ARG A 57 7.75 12.07 -1.84
CA ARG A 57 8.00 13.28 -2.63
C ARG A 57 6.89 13.60 -3.64
N ARG A 58 6.16 12.58 -4.11
CA ARG A 58 5.11 12.71 -5.14
C ARG A 58 3.77 13.15 -4.57
N PHE A 59 3.51 12.82 -3.31
CA PHE A 59 2.25 13.14 -2.64
C PHE A 59 2.37 14.36 -1.71
N TYR A 60 3.58 14.77 -1.36
CA TYR A 60 3.79 15.81 -0.36
C TYR A 60 4.73 16.91 -0.85
N ASN A 61 4.27 18.15 -0.68
CA ASN A 61 5.08 19.34 -0.91
C ASN A 61 6.13 19.44 0.22
N ILE A 62 7.40 19.34 -0.16
CA ILE A 62 8.56 19.14 0.75
C ILE A 62 8.73 20.30 1.73
N ASN A 63 8.14 21.45 1.41
CA ASN A 63 8.25 22.70 2.17
C ASN A 63 7.42 22.74 3.47
N ARG A 64 6.64 21.70 3.80
CA ARG A 64 5.81 21.64 5.03
C ARG A 64 6.29 20.62 6.07
N GLY A 65 7.57 20.22 6.01
CA GLY A 65 8.17 19.27 6.96
C GLY A 65 7.92 17.80 6.62
N GLU A 66 8.49 16.91 7.43
CA GLU A 66 8.41 15.47 7.21
C GLU A 66 6.98 14.94 7.46
N LYS A 67 6.36 14.37 6.42
CA LYS A 67 5.04 13.74 6.50
C LYS A 67 5.18 12.25 6.84
N LYS A 68 4.39 11.79 7.81
CA LYS A 68 4.32 10.40 8.27
C LYS A 68 3.02 9.74 7.79
N LEU A 69 3.09 8.45 7.46
CA LEU A 69 1.93 7.62 7.13
C LEU A 69 1.39 6.99 8.41
N LEU A 70 0.09 7.14 8.67
CA LEU A 70 -0.61 6.43 9.75
C LEU A 70 -1.29 5.20 9.17
N VAL A 71 -0.99 4.02 9.72
CA VAL A 71 -1.64 2.75 9.38
C VAL A 71 -2.30 2.22 10.65
N CYS A 72 -3.61 1.95 10.58
CA CYS A 72 -4.41 1.51 11.71
C CYS A 72 -5.20 0.24 11.36
N ALA A 73 -5.50 -0.55 12.39
CA ALA A 73 -6.43 -1.68 12.30
C ALA A 73 -7.24 -1.80 13.59
N SER A 74 -8.31 -2.59 13.57
CA SER A 74 -9.25 -2.73 14.69
C SER A 74 -8.78 -3.66 15.82
N SER A 75 -7.63 -4.34 15.66
CA SER A 75 -7.06 -5.22 16.69
C SER A 75 -5.53 -5.25 16.59
N ASN A 76 -4.87 -5.53 17.72
CA ASN A 76 -3.41 -5.62 17.79
C ASN A 76 -2.86 -6.68 16.84
N ASN A 77 -3.47 -7.88 16.80
CA ASN A 77 -3.07 -8.93 15.88
C ASN A 77 -3.15 -8.50 14.40
N ALA A 78 -4.14 -7.69 14.02
CA ALA A 78 -4.22 -7.16 12.67
C ALA A 78 -3.13 -6.13 12.38
N VAL A 79 -2.77 -5.29 13.37
CA VAL A 79 -1.63 -4.37 13.28
C VAL A 79 -0.34 -5.17 13.08
N ASP A 80 -0.10 -6.20 13.88
CA ASP A 80 1.11 -7.02 13.81
C ASP A 80 1.27 -7.67 12.43
N VAL A 81 0.20 -8.24 11.88
CA VAL A 81 0.20 -8.83 10.53
C VAL A 81 0.55 -7.80 9.45
N ILE A 82 0.01 -6.58 9.55
CA ILE A 82 0.32 -5.51 8.60
C ILE A 82 1.79 -5.06 8.75
N CYS A 83 2.25 -4.86 9.98
CA CYS A 83 3.62 -4.47 10.30
C CYS A 83 4.63 -5.49 9.77
N SER A 84 4.45 -6.78 10.06
CA SER A 84 5.35 -7.84 9.57
C SER A 84 5.44 -7.85 8.05
N LYS A 85 4.30 -7.74 7.35
CA LYS A 85 4.26 -7.68 5.87
C LYS A 85 4.92 -6.42 5.30
N LEU A 86 4.83 -5.29 6.00
CA LEU A 86 5.51 -4.06 5.59
C LEU A 86 7.03 -4.24 5.72
N ILE A 87 7.49 -4.79 6.84
CA ILE A 87 8.92 -5.02 7.13
C ILE A 87 9.53 -6.04 6.15
N GLU A 88 8.93 -7.23 6.00
CA GLU A 88 9.43 -8.29 5.10
C GLU A 88 9.69 -7.79 3.68
N LYS A 89 8.75 -7.01 3.15
CA LYS A 89 8.82 -6.51 1.78
C LYS A 89 9.69 -5.26 1.62
N VAL A 90 10.03 -4.56 2.71
CA VAL A 90 11.03 -3.47 2.67
C VAL A 90 12.42 -4.03 2.39
N PHE A 91 12.73 -5.21 2.92
CA PHE A 91 14.04 -5.85 2.74
C PHE A 91 14.22 -6.47 1.35
N GLN A 92 13.15 -6.93 0.68
CA GLN A 92 13.22 -7.52 -0.67
C GLN A 92 13.57 -6.54 -1.81
N GLN A 93 13.67 -5.24 -1.54
CA GLN A 93 14.10 -4.23 -2.52
C GLN A 93 15.50 -3.67 -2.26
N LEU A 94 16.20 -4.15 -1.23
CA LEU A 94 17.59 -3.78 -0.92
C LEU A 94 18.61 -4.78 -1.49
N GLU A 95 18.15 -5.86 -2.11
CA GLU A 95 18.92 -6.79 -2.96
C GLU A 95 18.55 -6.56 -4.43
#